data_AF-A0A0J8IY76-F1
#
_entry.id   AF-A0A0J8IY76-F1
#
_cell.length_a   1.000
_cell.length_b   1.000
_cell.length_c   1.000
_cell.angle_alpha   90.00
_cell.angle_beta   90.00
_cell.angle_gamma   90.00
#
_symmetry.space_group_name_H-M   'P 1'
#
loop_
_entity.id
_entity.type
_entity.pdbx_description
1 polymer ?
#
loop_
_entity_poly.entity_id
_entity_poly.type
_entity_poly.pdbx_seq_one_letter_code
_entity_poly.pdbx_strand_id
1 'polypeptide(L)'
;MQGKAFEIVRLDQVHEIVSPTVESLLQPLGFEVQGPLSWLRSDDAPIRQIFRLEQWKGGALAPSWALSLDFVPHLSGNEIKWHRTSKSARPDLTFDVRDQSFDISYSYGPDAIASSAPNILRAAIPKAESFWSEARSIADLPGAFERVKQHLSTGGLGFYNYTQHPLAYAFVLAVNGKPDAAEKEFQRYSLRLSEAARKKLRKLFIDAGGHAG
;
A
#
# COMPACT_ATOMS: atom_id res chain seq x y z
N MET A 1 -9.98 -20.21 -36.28
CA MET A 1 -9.62 -19.70 -34.95
C MET A 1 -10.67 -20.16 -33.95
N GLN A 2 -10.38 -21.18 -33.14
CA GLN A 2 -11.26 -21.54 -32.03
C GLN A 2 -11.13 -20.47 -30.95
N GLY A 3 -12.24 -19.84 -30.57
CA GLY A 3 -12.26 -18.92 -29.44
C GLY A 3 -11.95 -19.70 -28.17
N LYS A 4 -10.81 -19.42 -27.54
CA LYS A 4 -10.54 -19.93 -26.19
C LYS A 4 -11.63 -19.37 -25.27
N ALA A 5 -12.35 -20.25 -24.61
CA ALA A 5 -13.35 -19.87 -23.61
C ALA A 5 -12.65 -19.06 -22.50
N PHE A 6 -13.31 -17.99 -22.06
CA PHE A 6 -12.86 -17.22 -20.90
C PHE A 6 -12.98 -18.11 -19.66
N GLU A 7 -11.84 -18.48 -19.06
CA GLU A 7 -11.82 -19.27 -17.84
C GLU A 7 -11.82 -18.31 -16.63
N ILE A 8 -12.80 -18.47 -15.74
CA ILE A 8 -12.87 -17.68 -14.52
C ILE A 8 -11.80 -18.19 -13.56
N VAL A 9 -10.75 -17.40 -13.36
CA VAL A 9 -9.70 -17.70 -12.39
C VAL A 9 -10.12 -17.19 -11.01
N ARG A 10 -10.11 -18.08 -10.01
CA ARG A 10 -10.44 -17.73 -8.62
C ARG A 10 -9.20 -17.19 -7.89
N LEU A 11 -9.41 -16.31 -6.90
CA LEU A 11 -8.32 -15.64 -6.17
C LEU A 11 -7.39 -16.62 -5.43
N ASP A 12 -7.95 -17.69 -4.86
CA ASP A 12 -7.19 -18.78 -4.23
C ASP A 12 -6.27 -19.46 -5.24
N GLN A 13 -6.78 -19.79 -6.43
CA GLN A 13 -6.01 -20.37 -7.51
C GLN A 13 -4.91 -19.44 -8.01
N VAL A 14 -5.19 -18.13 -8.14
CA VAL A 14 -4.15 -17.14 -8.46
C VAL A 14 -3.04 -17.17 -7.41
N HIS A 15 -3.43 -17.15 -6.13
CA HIS A 15 -2.47 -17.15 -5.04
C HIS A 15 -1.60 -18.40 -5.06
N GLU A 16 -2.18 -19.58 -5.25
CA GLU A 16 -1.43 -20.84 -5.37
C GLU A 16 -0.39 -20.81 -6.51
N ILE A 17 -0.73 -20.19 -7.66
CA ILE A 17 0.18 -20.10 -8.81
C ILE A 17 1.36 -19.17 -8.54
N VAL A 18 1.10 -17.99 -7.97
CA VAL A 18 2.14 -16.96 -7.82
C VAL A 18 2.98 -17.12 -6.55
N SER A 19 2.42 -17.71 -5.50
CA SER A 19 3.06 -17.78 -4.17
C SER A 19 4.43 -18.43 -4.19
N PRO A 20 4.69 -19.56 -4.88
CA PRO A 20 6.03 -20.15 -4.92
C PRO A 20 7.10 -19.17 -5.43
N THR A 21 6.77 -18.38 -6.46
CA THR A 21 7.72 -17.39 -6.98
C THR A 21 7.86 -16.20 -6.02
N VAL A 22 6.76 -15.65 -5.53
CA VAL A 22 6.80 -14.51 -4.60
C VAL A 22 7.55 -14.87 -3.32
N GLU A 23 7.25 -16.03 -2.73
CA GLU A 23 7.89 -16.51 -1.51
C GLU A 23 9.39 -16.77 -1.71
N SER A 24 9.79 -17.37 -2.83
CA SER A 24 11.22 -17.57 -3.13
C SER A 24 12.01 -16.26 -3.19
N LEU A 25 11.35 -15.14 -3.52
CA LEU A 25 11.95 -13.82 -3.65
C LEU A 25 11.83 -12.99 -2.36
N LEU A 26 10.71 -13.10 -1.63
CA LEU A 26 10.41 -12.26 -0.47
C LEU A 26 10.75 -12.91 0.88
N GLN A 27 10.68 -14.23 1.03
CA GLN A 27 11.04 -14.89 2.30
C GLN A 27 12.49 -14.62 2.71
N PRO A 28 13.50 -14.64 1.81
CA PRO A 28 14.87 -14.25 2.17
C PRO A 28 14.99 -12.82 2.68
N LEU A 29 14.03 -11.95 2.34
CA LEU A 29 13.96 -10.56 2.78
C LEU A 29 13.18 -10.39 4.09
N GLY A 30 12.70 -11.47 4.72
CA GLY A 30 11.95 -11.46 5.98
C GLY A 30 10.44 -11.27 5.82
N PHE A 31 9.90 -11.41 4.60
CA PHE A 31 8.46 -11.32 4.39
C PHE A 31 7.77 -12.65 4.67
N GLU A 32 6.57 -12.55 5.23
CA GLU A 32 5.67 -13.65 5.53
C GLU A 32 4.31 -13.41 4.89
N VAL A 33 3.57 -14.51 4.62
CA VAL A 33 2.22 -14.42 4.05
C VAL A 33 1.28 -13.78 5.06
N GLN A 34 0.68 -12.66 4.70
CA GLN A 34 -0.30 -11.95 5.53
C GLN A 34 -1.74 -12.39 5.20
N GLY A 35 -1.99 -12.71 3.92
CA GLY A 35 -3.29 -13.11 3.39
C GLY A 35 -3.23 -13.33 1.87
N PRO A 36 -4.38 -13.56 1.21
CA PRO A 36 -4.42 -13.78 -0.22
C PRO A 36 -3.73 -12.64 -0.98
N LEU A 37 -2.71 -12.99 -1.77
CA LEU A 37 -1.91 -12.07 -2.57
C LEU A 37 -1.27 -10.92 -1.79
N SER A 38 -1.01 -11.10 -0.48
CA SER A 38 -0.42 -10.10 0.39
C SER A 38 0.68 -10.71 1.25
N TRP A 39 1.86 -10.09 1.21
CA TRP A 39 3.03 -10.47 2.00
C TRP A 39 3.52 -9.26 2.79
N LEU A 40 3.93 -9.48 4.02
CA LEU A 40 4.29 -8.44 4.98
C LEU A 40 5.66 -8.72 5.59
N ARG A 41 6.46 -7.67 5.78
CA ARG A 41 7.62 -7.68 6.67
C ARG A 41 7.42 -6.69 7.82
N SER A 42 7.73 -7.14 9.03
CA SER A 42 7.53 -6.35 10.26
C SER A 42 8.80 -5.98 11.02
N ASP A 43 9.98 -6.39 10.55
CA ASP A 43 11.27 -6.14 11.22
C ASP A 43 11.56 -4.65 11.45
N ASP A 44 11.06 -3.80 10.55
CA ASP A 44 11.23 -2.34 10.57
C ASP A 44 10.10 -1.61 11.33
N ALA A 45 9.30 -2.32 12.16
CA ALA A 45 8.26 -1.71 12.99
C ALA A 45 8.84 -0.51 13.80
N PRO A 46 8.16 0.66 13.81
CA PRO A 46 6.75 0.89 13.49
C PRO A 46 6.41 1.07 12.00
N ILE A 47 7.37 0.88 11.09
CA ILE A 47 7.20 0.99 9.63
C ILE A 47 7.20 -0.41 9.01
N ARG A 48 6.00 -0.96 8.82
CA ARG A 48 5.79 -2.25 8.16
C ARG A 48 5.79 -2.11 6.65
N GLN A 49 6.23 -3.15 5.95
CA GLN A 49 6.35 -3.18 4.50
C GLN A 49 5.43 -4.24 3.93
N ILE A 50 4.67 -3.88 2.90
CA ILE A 50 3.67 -4.75 2.30
C ILE A 50 3.96 -4.88 0.81
N PHE A 51 4.05 -6.10 0.31
CA PHE A 51 3.98 -6.42 -1.12
C PHE A 51 2.61 -7.04 -1.42
N ARG A 52 1.98 -6.63 -2.52
CA ARG A 52 0.67 -7.15 -2.93
C ARG A 52 0.59 -7.37 -4.42
N LEU A 53 -0.26 -8.31 -4.82
CA LEU A 53 -0.76 -8.41 -6.19
C LEU A 53 -2.22 -7.95 -6.21
N GLU A 54 -2.48 -6.81 -6.83
CA GLU A 54 -3.80 -6.19 -6.92
C GLU A 54 -4.51 -6.65 -8.19
N GLN A 55 -5.78 -7.04 -8.08
CA GLN A 55 -6.60 -7.36 -9.25
C GLN A 55 -7.13 -6.10 -9.92
N TRP A 56 -6.85 -5.96 -11.20
CA TRP A 56 -7.33 -4.85 -12.02
C TRP A 56 -8.57 -5.25 -12.80
N LYS A 57 -9.45 -4.28 -13.03
CA LYS A 57 -10.58 -4.45 -13.95
C LYS A 57 -10.02 -4.78 -15.34
N GLY A 58 -10.49 -5.86 -15.95
CA GLY A 58 -10.05 -6.32 -17.27
C GLY A 58 -9.25 -7.61 -17.29
N GLY A 59 -9.00 -8.24 -16.14
CA GLY A 59 -8.41 -9.58 -16.10
C GLY A 59 -6.88 -9.58 -15.99
N ALA A 60 -6.32 -8.67 -15.20
CA ALA A 60 -4.88 -8.58 -14.94
C ALA A 60 -4.61 -8.44 -13.44
N LEU A 61 -3.45 -8.92 -13.01
CA LEU A 61 -2.88 -8.63 -11.70
C LEU A 61 -1.71 -7.67 -11.87
N ALA A 62 -1.55 -6.70 -10.98
CA ALA A 62 -0.38 -5.85 -10.97
C ALA A 62 0.30 -5.89 -9.60
N PRO A 63 1.63 -5.94 -9.54
CA PRO A 63 2.34 -5.75 -8.28
C PRO A 63 2.12 -4.34 -7.76
N SER A 64 1.99 -4.23 -6.44
CA SER A 64 2.05 -2.98 -5.72
C SER A 64 2.83 -3.19 -4.42
N TRP A 65 3.40 -2.11 -3.90
CA TRP A 65 4.07 -2.14 -2.61
C TRP A 65 3.70 -0.93 -1.77
N ALA A 66 3.77 -1.10 -0.46
CA ALA A 66 3.27 -0.11 0.47
C ALA A 66 4.03 -0.08 1.80
N LEU A 67 3.78 0.98 2.57
CA LEU A 67 4.13 1.13 3.97
C LEU A 67 2.87 1.08 4.84
N SER A 68 2.95 0.45 6.00
CA SER A 68 1.95 0.48 7.09
C SER A 68 2.60 1.06 8.33
N LEU A 69 1.99 2.08 8.94
CA LEU A 69 2.60 2.90 10.00
C LEU A 69 1.81 2.76 11.31
N ASP A 70 2.44 2.26 12.36
CA ASP A 70 1.75 1.98 13.63
C ASP A 70 1.16 3.20 14.34
N PHE A 71 1.73 4.37 14.03
CA PHE A 71 1.33 5.65 14.59
C PHE A 71 0.26 6.36 13.76
N VAL A 72 -0.19 5.76 12.66
CA VAL A 72 -1.32 6.28 11.87
C VAL A 72 -2.59 5.50 12.23
N PRO A 73 -3.69 6.18 12.61
CA PRO A 73 -4.97 5.54 12.78
C PRO A 73 -5.67 5.33 11.43
N HIS A 74 -6.59 4.36 11.38
CA HIS A 74 -7.54 4.21 10.28
C HIS A 74 -8.98 4.37 10.75
N LEU A 75 -9.84 4.85 9.86
CA LEU A 75 -11.28 4.87 10.08
C LEU A 75 -11.93 3.63 9.47
N SER A 76 -12.71 2.94 10.30
CA SER A 76 -13.53 1.80 9.91
C SER A 76 -14.97 2.11 10.30
N GLY A 77 -15.77 2.53 9.32
CA GLY A 77 -17.07 3.15 9.60
C GLY A 77 -16.88 4.42 10.42
N ASN A 78 -17.50 4.48 11.61
CA ASN A 78 -17.39 5.62 12.54
C ASN A 78 -16.37 5.39 13.67
N GLU A 79 -15.58 4.32 13.60
CA GLU A 79 -14.60 3.96 14.62
C GLU A 79 -13.17 4.21 14.16
N ILE A 80 -12.35 4.70 15.08
CA ILE A 80 -10.91 4.76 14.90
C ILE A 80 -10.31 3.44 15.36
N LYS A 81 -9.50 2.85 14.49
CA LYS A 81 -8.82 1.58 14.73
C LYS A 81 -7.32 1.72 14.46
N TRP A 82 -6.56 0.85 15.08
CA TRP A 82 -5.12 0.75 14.95
C TRP A 82 -4.74 -0.52 14.19
N HIS A 83 -3.62 -0.48 13.47
CA HIS A 83 -3.14 -1.59 12.65
C HIS A 83 -1.67 -1.93 12.96
N ARG A 84 -1.40 -2.10 14.26
CA ARG A 84 -0.04 -2.22 14.82
C ARG A 84 0.52 -3.64 14.86
N THR A 85 -0.21 -4.60 14.31
CA THR A 85 0.19 -6.02 14.33
C THR A 85 0.27 -6.55 12.91
N SER A 86 1.06 -7.61 12.68
CA SER A 86 1.18 -8.21 11.35
C SER A 86 -0.18 -8.54 10.73
N LYS A 87 -1.09 -9.11 11.54
CA LYS A 87 -2.46 -9.46 11.13
C LYS A 87 -3.33 -8.25 10.77
N SER A 88 -3.09 -7.10 11.39
CA SER A 88 -3.93 -5.90 11.21
C SER A 88 -3.33 -4.88 10.26
N ALA A 89 -2.04 -4.99 9.91
CA ALA A 89 -1.30 -4.05 9.08
C ALA A 89 -2.02 -3.75 7.76
N ARG A 90 -2.07 -2.48 7.40
CA ARG A 90 -2.82 -1.95 6.25
C ARG A 90 -2.01 -0.83 5.58
N PRO A 91 -2.09 -0.69 4.25
CA PRO A 91 -1.38 0.35 3.53
C PRO A 91 -1.79 1.77 3.96
N ASP A 92 -0.82 2.56 4.38
CA ASP A 92 -0.91 4.01 4.59
C ASP A 92 -0.37 4.79 3.41
N LEU A 93 0.71 4.28 2.81
CA LEU A 93 1.32 4.80 1.58
C LEU A 93 1.45 3.66 0.59
N THR A 94 0.75 3.73 -0.53
CA THR A 94 0.82 2.77 -1.63
C THR A 94 1.58 3.37 -2.81
N PHE A 95 2.57 2.64 -3.30
CA PHE A 95 3.19 2.89 -4.59
C PHE A 95 2.50 2.01 -5.64
N ASP A 96 1.75 2.66 -6.52
CA ASP A 96 1.19 2.03 -7.72
C ASP A 96 2.24 2.12 -8.84
N VAL A 97 2.62 0.99 -9.42
CA VAL A 97 3.73 0.90 -10.39
C VAL A 97 3.42 1.67 -11.67
N ARG A 98 2.15 1.70 -12.10
CA ARG A 98 1.67 2.41 -13.32
C ARG A 98 2.46 2.09 -14.59
N ASP A 99 2.92 0.84 -14.72
CA ASP A 99 3.63 0.35 -15.89
C ASP A 99 3.03 -1.00 -16.27
N GLN A 100 2.33 -1.02 -17.40
CA GLN A 100 1.62 -2.20 -17.92
C GLN A 100 2.56 -3.36 -18.23
N SER A 101 3.87 -3.13 -18.34
CA SER A 101 4.84 -4.23 -18.46
C SER A 101 4.90 -5.11 -17.19
N PHE A 102 4.35 -4.63 -16.07
CA PHE A 102 4.16 -5.40 -14.85
C PHE A 102 2.78 -6.05 -14.73
N ASP A 103 1.91 -5.92 -15.73
CA ASP A 103 0.59 -6.56 -15.71
C ASP A 103 0.73 -8.06 -16.01
N ILE A 104 0.27 -8.88 -15.07
CA ILE A 104 0.16 -10.33 -15.20
C ILE A 104 -1.26 -10.62 -15.71
N SER A 105 -1.40 -10.75 -17.02
CA SER A 105 -2.69 -11.10 -17.62
C SER A 105 -3.11 -12.51 -17.24
N TYR A 106 -4.37 -12.66 -16.85
CA TYR A 106 -5.03 -13.95 -16.66
C TYR A 106 -6.22 -14.15 -17.61
N SER A 107 -6.33 -13.33 -18.66
CA SER A 107 -7.41 -13.41 -19.67
C SER A 107 -7.44 -14.75 -20.42
N TYR A 108 -6.35 -15.52 -20.38
CA TYR A 108 -6.22 -16.84 -21.00
C TYR A 108 -6.10 -17.98 -19.98
N GLY A 109 -6.54 -17.74 -18.74
CA GLY A 109 -6.58 -18.73 -17.68
C GLY A 109 -5.28 -18.85 -16.85
N PRO A 110 -5.22 -19.85 -15.95
CA PRO A 110 -4.13 -20.08 -15.01
C PRO A 110 -2.72 -20.16 -15.64
N ASP A 111 -2.60 -20.81 -16.80
CA ASP A 111 -1.31 -21.00 -17.47
C ASP A 111 -0.66 -19.68 -17.92
N ALA A 112 -1.47 -18.67 -18.25
CA ALA A 112 -0.99 -17.33 -18.58
C ALA A 112 -0.33 -16.65 -17.38
N ILE A 113 -0.87 -16.87 -16.18
CA ILE A 113 -0.29 -16.40 -14.92
C ILE A 113 1.02 -17.14 -14.67
N ALA A 114 0.98 -18.48 -14.71
CA ALA A 114 2.14 -19.32 -14.41
C ALA A 114 3.36 -19.03 -15.31
N SER A 115 3.11 -18.68 -16.58
CA SER A 115 4.15 -18.36 -17.54
C SER A 115 4.71 -16.93 -17.41
N SER A 116 3.88 -15.93 -17.11
CA SER A 116 4.29 -14.53 -17.11
C SER A 116 4.73 -14.02 -15.73
N ALA A 117 4.04 -14.45 -14.65
CA ALA A 117 4.27 -13.95 -13.30
C ALA A 117 5.73 -14.05 -12.85
N PRO A 118 6.49 -15.15 -13.09
CA PRO A 118 7.84 -15.25 -12.55
C PRO A 118 8.79 -14.15 -13.05
N ASN A 119 8.74 -13.80 -14.33
CA ASN A 119 9.61 -12.78 -14.90
C ASN A 119 9.21 -11.37 -14.43
N ILE A 120 7.89 -11.11 -14.37
CA ILE A 120 7.35 -9.84 -13.87
C ILE A 120 7.72 -9.64 -12.39
N LEU A 121 7.55 -10.66 -11.56
CA LEU A 121 7.86 -10.60 -10.13
C LEU A 121 9.35 -10.40 -9.87
N ARG A 122 10.23 -11.07 -10.63
CA ARG A 122 11.69 -10.86 -10.57
C ARG A 122 12.10 -9.43 -10.95
N ALA A 123 11.34 -8.76 -11.79
CA ALA A 123 11.58 -7.36 -12.14
C ALA A 123 10.95 -6.37 -11.14
N ALA A 124 9.79 -6.71 -10.56
CA ALA A 124 9.03 -5.83 -9.68
C ALA A 124 9.58 -5.78 -8.25
N ILE A 125 9.93 -6.93 -7.67
CA ILE A 125 10.35 -7.05 -6.27
C ILE A 125 11.60 -6.22 -5.96
N PRO A 126 12.66 -6.19 -6.80
CA PRO A 126 13.80 -5.29 -6.57
C PRO A 126 13.42 -3.80 -6.52
N LYS A 127 12.41 -3.38 -7.29
CA LYS A 127 11.89 -2.00 -7.24
C LYS A 127 11.17 -1.71 -5.92
N ALA A 128 10.39 -2.69 -5.44
CA ALA A 128 9.74 -2.61 -4.14
C ALA A 128 10.78 -2.52 -3.00
N GLU A 129 11.85 -3.32 -3.08
CA GLU A 129 12.95 -3.30 -2.13
C GLU A 129 13.66 -1.93 -2.09
N SER A 130 13.95 -1.36 -3.26
CA SER A 130 14.50 -0.01 -3.37
C SER A 130 13.59 1.01 -2.66
N PHE A 131 12.28 0.97 -2.92
CA PHE A 131 11.32 1.86 -2.27
C PHE A 131 11.34 1.73 -0.74
N TRP A 132 11.32 0.51 -0.21
CA TRP A 132 11.35 0.29 1.24
C TRP A 132 12.68 0.70 1.86
N SER A 133 13.79 0.52 1.13
CA SER A 133 15.13 0.88 1.62
C SER A 133 15.30 2.38 1.87
N GLU A 134 14.56 3.20 1.13
CA GLU A 134 14.56 4.66 1.25
C GLU A 134 13.56 5.20 2.28
N ALA A 135 12.88 4.33 3.02
CA ALA A 135 11.81 4.67 3.97
C ALA A 135 11.93 3.87 5.29
N ARG A 136 13.16 3.64 5.76
CA ARG A 136 13.44 2.78 6.93
C ARG A 136 13.25 3.47 8.27
N SER A 137 13.26 4.81 8.32
CA SER A 137 13.07 5.56 9.55
C SER A 137 11.94 6.57 9.45
N ILE A 138 11.40 7.01 10.60
CA ILE A 138 10.36 8.04 10.66
C ILE A 138 10.81 9.33 9.95
N ALA A 139 12.10 9.65 10.02
CA ALA A 139 12.70 10.83 9.37
C ALA A 139 12.69 10.75 7.84
N ASP A 140 12.69 9.55 7.26
CA ASP A 140 12.69 9.34 5.81
C ASP A 140 11.29 9.45 5.20
N LEU A 141 10.26 9.18 6.01
CA LEU A 141 8.87 9.09 5.55
C LEU A 141 8.38 10.34 4.82
N PRO A 142 8.64 11.59 5.26
CA PRO A 142 8.22 12.75 4.49
C PRO A 142 8.75 12.74 3.05
N GLY A 143 9.99 12.30 2.84
CA GLY A 143 10.57 12.15 1.50
C GLY A 143 9.89 11.06 0.69
N ALA A 144 9.61 9.90 1.29
CA ALA A 144 8.91 8.80 0.63
C ALA A 144 7.50 9.20 0.16
N PHE A 145 6.76 9.93 1.00
CA PHE A 145 5.43 10.45 0.66
C PHE A 145 5.49 11.45 -0.51
N GLU A 146 6.45 12.38 -0.51
CA GLU A 146 6.62 13.32 -1.63
C GLU A 146 7.00 12.61 -2.93
N ARG A 147 7.87 11.58 -2.89
CA ARG A 147 8.21 10.79 -4.09
C ARG A 147 6.98 10.08 -4.66
N VAL A 148 6.15 9.46 -3.82
CA VAL A 148 4.90 8.83 -4.26
C VAL A 148 3.92 9.87 -4.79
N LYS A 149 3.80 11.02 -4.14
CA LYS A 149 2.94 12.12 -4.57
C LYS A 149 3.35 12.67 -5.94
N GLN A 150 4.65 12.86 -6.16
CA GLN A 150 5.23 13.25 -7.45
C GLN A 150 5.02 12.19 -8.51
N HIS A 151 5.29 10.92 -8.20
CA HIS A 151 4.99 9.80 -9.09
C HIS A 151 3.52 9.88 -9.52
N LEU A 152 2.58 9.80 -8.58
CA LEU A 152 1.14 9.81 -8.86
C LEU A 152 0.61 11.13 -9.47
N SER A 153 1.40 12.20 -9.54
CA SER A 153 0.99 13.46 -10.21
C SER A 153 0.93 13.34 -11.73
N THR A 154 1.65 12.38 -12.32
CA THR A 154 1.75 12.22 -13.78
C THR A 154 0.63 11.35 -14.38
N GLY A 155 -0.32 10.86 -13.57
CA GLY A 155 -1.43 10.00 -14.02
C GLY A 155 -1.90 8.98 -12.98
N GLY A 156 -2.87 8.14 -13.35
CA GLY A 156 -3.52 7.18 -12.44
C GLY A 156 -4.57 7.82 -11.54
N LEU A 157 -4.84 7.23 -10.37
CA LEU A 157 -5.78 7.81 -9.40
C LEU A 157 -5.26 9.14 -8.85
N GLY A 158 -3.95 9.36 -8.77
CA GLY A 158 -3.40 10.53 -8.09
C GLY A 158 -3.38 10.36 -6.57
N PHE A 159 -2.43 11.03 -5.91
CA PHE A 159 -2.14 10.85 -4.49
C PHE A 159 -3.37 11.05 -3.58
N TYR A 160 -4.19 12.08 -3.85
CA TYR A 160 -5.33 12.48 -3.01
C TYR A 160 -6.60 11.64 -3.18
N ASN A 161 -6.60 10.72 -4.15
CA ASN A 161 -7.70 9.78 -4.37
C ASN A 161 -7.50 8.45 -3.63
N TYR A 162 -6.31 8.19 -3.09
CA TYR A 162 -6.14 7.17 -2.06
C TYR A 162 -6.65 7.74 -0.74
N THR A 163 -7.73 7.18 -0.20
CA THR A 163 -8.37 7.73 1.00
C THR A 163 -7.41 7.88 2.18
N GLN A 164 -6.51 6.91 2.39
CA GLN A 164 -5.60 6.88 3.55
C GLN A 164 -4.37 7.80 3.39
N HIS A 165 -3.93 8.07 2.15
CA HIS A 165 -2.67 8.82 1.91
C HIS A 165 -2.62 10.20 2.60
N PRO A 166 -3.65 11.06 2.50
CA PRO A 166 -3.59 12.39 3.12
C PRO A 166 -3.55 12.31 4.65
N LEU A 167 -4.30 11.37 5.25
CA LEU A 167 -4.28 11.17 6.70
C LEU A 167 -2.91 10.70 7.18
N ALA A 168 -2.37 9.68 6.53
CA ALA A 168 -1.06 9.15 6.87
C ALA A 168 0.03 10.21 6.70
N TYR A 169 -0.04 11.00 5.63
CA TYR A 169 0.95 12.04 5.40
C TYR A 169 0.88 13.14 6.46
N ALA A 170 -0.32 13.53 6.88
CA ALA A 170 -0.52 14.47 7.97
C ALA A 170 0.16 13.97 9.27
N PHE A 171 -0.10 12.71 9.67
CA PHE A 171 0.53 12.13 10.85
C PHE A 171 2.05 12.04 10.72
N VAL A 172 2.57 11.64 9.54
CA VAL A 172 4.00 11.62 9.25
C VAL A 172 4.64 13.00 9.40
N LEU A 173 4.00 14.05 8.88
CA LEU A 173 4.51 15.42 9.03
C LEU A 173 4.47 15.88 10.49
N ALA A 174 3.41 15.54 11.23
CA ALA A 174 3.27 15.88 12.64
C ALA A 174 4.39 15.25 13.50
N VAL A 175 4.61 13.93 13.38
CA VAL A 175 5.67 13.24 14.16
C VAL A 175 7.08 13.68 13.75
N ASN A 176 7.22 14.26 12.55
CA ASN A 176 8.47 14.86 12.07
C ASN A 176 8.61 16.36 12.39
N GLY A 177 7.77 16.91 13.28
CA GLY A 177 7.89 18.30 13.73
C GLY A 177 7.54 19.33 12.66
N LYS A 178 6.67 18.99 11.70
CA LYS A 178 6.20 19.89 10.63
C LYS A 178 4.70 20.20 10.77
N PRO A 179 4.24 20.80 11.89
CA PRO A 179 2.82 20.93 12.22
C PRO A 179 2.02 21.75 11.20
N ASP A 180 2.61 22.79 10.61
CA ASP A 180 1.92 23.63 9.61
C ASP A 180 1.62 22.86 8.31
N ALA A 181 2.57 22.05 7.86
CA ALA A 181 2.37 21.19 6.70
C ALA A 181 1.42 20.03 7.03
N ALA A 182 1.55 19.47 8.23
CA ALA A 182 0.69 18.41 8.73
C ALA A 182 -0.78 18.84 8.74
N GLU A 183 -1.08 20.05 9.23
CA GLU A 183 -2.45 20.57 9.30
C GLU A 183 -3.09 20.72 7.92
N LYS A 184 -2.32 21.19 6.93
CA LYS A 184 -2.81 21.30 5.55
C LYS A 184 -3.25 19.95 5.01
N GLU A 185 -2.46 18.90 5.25
CA GLU A 185 -2.80 17.53 4.80
C GLU A 185 -3.95 16.93 5.63
N PHE A 186 -4.00 17.20 6.94
CA PHE A 186 -5.08 16.76 7.82
C PHE A 186 -6.43 17.32 7.36
N GLN A 187 -6.49 18.61 7.03
CA GLN A 187 -7.72 19.26 6.58
C GLN A 187 -8.27 18.65 5.29
N ARG A 188 -7.39 18.23 4.36
CA ARG A 188 -7.80 17.53 3.14
C ARG A 188 -8.54 16.23 3.42
N TYR A 189 -8.16 15.54 4.49
CA TYR A 189 -8.83 14.31 4.93
C TYR A 189 -10.09 14.61 5.77
N SER A 190 -10.00 15.51 6.74
CA SER A 190 -11.01 15.70 7.78
C SER A 190 -12.35 16.21 7.27
N LEU A 191 -12.37 16.91 6.13
CA LEU A 191 -13.59 17.37 5.46
C LEU A 191 -14.53 16.23 5.07
N ARG A 192 -14.00 15.01 4.89
CA ARG A 192 -14.76 13.82 4.49
C ARG A 192 -15.40 13.10 5.68
N LEU A 193 -15.14 13.55 6.91
CA LEU A 193 -15.54 12.86 8.13
C LEU A 193 -16.78 13.49 8.77
N SER A 194 -17.54 12.64 9.46
CA SER A 194 -18.54 13.10 10.42
C SER A 194 -17.88 13.91 11.55
N GLU A 195 -18.62 14.82 12.15
CA GLU A 195 -18.12 15.69 13.22
C GLU A 195 -17.55 14.89 14.40
N ALA A 196 -18.25 13.82 14.81
CA ALA A 196 -17.82 12.94 15.89
C ALA A 196 -16.49 12.23 15.57
N ALA A 197 -16.33 11.71 14.35
CA ALA A 197 -15.08 11.08 13.92
C ALA A 197 -13.94 12.11 13.83
N ARG A 198 -14.23 13.30 13.29
CA ARG A 198 -13.27 14.41 13.19
C ARG A 198 -12.72 14.82 14.55
N LYS A 199 -13.58 14.97 15.57
CA LYS A 199 -13.17 15.35 16.93
C LYS A 199 -12.25 14.30 17.57
N LYS A 200 -12.59 13.01 17.43
CA LYS A 200 -11.75 11.91 17.93
C LYS A 200 -10.40 11.87 17.22
N LEU A 201 -10.41 12.02 15.90
CA LEU A 201 -9.19 11.98 15.09
C LEU A 201 -8.28 13.19 15.34
N ARG A 202 -8.87 14.38 15.52
CA ARG A 202 -8.14 15.61 15.88
C ARG A 202 -7.34 15.42 17.17
N LYS A 203 -7.92 14.79 18.19
CA LYS A 203 -7.21 14.51 19.44
C LYS A 203 -5.94 13.68 19.18
N LEU A 204 -6.05 12.58 18.43
CA LEU A 204 -4.90 11.75 18.09
C LEU A 204 -3.86 12.48 17.26
N PHE A 205 -4.30 13.36 16.36
CA PHE A 205 -3.41 14.16 15.53
C PHE A 205 -2.62 15.18 16.36
N ILE A 206 -3.24 15.80 17.37
CA ILE A 206 -2.55 16.69 18.33
C ILE A 206 -1.53 15.90 19.14
N ASP A 207 -1.93 14.73 19.65
CA ASP A 207 -1.03 13.85 20.41
C ASP A 207 0.21 13.41 19.58
N ALA A 208 0.08 13.39 18.25
CA ALA A 208 1.17 13.11 17.31
C ALA A 208 2.02 14.34 16.93
N GLY A 209 1.76 15.52 17.52
CA GLY A 209 2.49 16.77 17.22
C GLY A 209 1.78 17.70 16.23
N GLY A 210 0.52 17.44 15.91
CA GLY A 210 -0.31 18.29 15.05
C GLY A 210 -0.93 19.50 15.78
N HIS A 211 -1.51 20.41 15.02
CA HIS A 211 -2.17 21.61 15.57
C HIS A 211 -3.46 21.28 16.33
N ALA A 212 -3.71 22.06 17.40
CA ALA A 212 -4.91 21.97 18.23
C ALA A 212 -6.21 22.26 17.45
N GLY A 213 -6.11 23.02 16.36
CA GLY A 213 -7.24 23.54 15.58
C GLY A 213 -7.71 24.89 16.08
#